data_AF-Q99Z01-F1
#
_entry.id   AF-Q99Z01-F1
#
_cell.length_a   1.000
_cell.length_b   1.000
_cell.length_c   1.000
_cell.angle_alpha   90.00
_cell.angle_beta   90.00
_cell.angle_gamma   90.00
#
_symmetry.space_group_name_H-M   'P 1'
#
loop_
_entity.id
_entity.type
_entity.pdbx_description
1 polymer ?
#
loop_
_entity_poly.entity_id
_entity_poly.type
_entity_poly.pdbx_seq_one_letter_code
_entity_poly.pdbx_strand_id
1 'polypeptide(L)'
;MVDDVLPKLLKSVRQDFEKYFGESDVVTKAFAELQAKKVTYKTVNEFAIEVGRLLSLALTGSVSSDKLPDGKMYYNIAKRLLDETMGRNYKLISGYAGDVQRILNENAQIGLKVQRPPLNRDKINGMVNRLDSENTFDDVKWLFGEPIVNFSQSIVDDTIKANADLQYKTGMTPQVVRTESGNCCEWCREVVGTYSYPKVPKDVWRRHQRCRCTLDYDPKNGKVQSAWSKIWRKKEKTQESIERVEKFKESALVESIKNDIAKLDMTKVGPSDIIDIGKRINYHFRVSEHIGDKEKLKEIFSNFREIGGEIPKNTWAKGSSKLVKDQLQEAFQNYPTEWAAVPDGIGKKLKAIKRKRGYFDGYDEDLVIATNGTRKTTPYHEIGHMIELVNPDLVRLEKAWVDKRTANEAEVRLKDIFPSSNYGIGEVTKKDDFISPYIGKYYSDAAEVFTMGLQGIFVPEERFAKSFDKKTWKYDYKTINDDPEFLNFIIGLFVKV
;
A
#
# COMPACT_ATOMS: atom_id res chain seq x y z
N MET A 1 -26.33 -36.57 -19.81
CA MET A 1 -25.67 -35.78 -18.76
C MET A 1 -24.52 -36.61 -18.24
N VAL A 2 -23.29 -36.14 -18.39
CA VAL A 2 -22.12 -36.80 -17.78
C VAL A 2 -22.13 -36.40 -16.31
N ASP A 3 -22.24 -37.38 -15.40
CA ASP A 3 -22.19 -37.14 -13.96
C ASP A 3 -20.86 -36.44 -13.62
N ASP A 4 -20.90 -35.33 -12.87
CA ASP A 4 -19.69 -34.71 -12.34
C ASP A 4 -19.02 -35.69 -11.37
N VAL A 5 -17.89 -36.26 -11.79
CA VAL A 5 -17.13 -37.25 -10.99
C VAL A 5 -16.42 -36.61 -9.80
N LEU A 6 -16.20 -35.29 -9.84
CA LEU A 6 -15.34 -34.61 -8.87
C LEU A 6 -15.86 -34.64 -7.43
N PRO A 7 -17.16 -34.40 -7.12
CA PRO A 7 -17.65 -34.44 -5.74
C PRO A 7 -17.38 -35.79 -5.06
N LYS A 8 -17.51 -36.89 -5.80
CA LYS A 8 -17.22 -38.24 -5.30
C LYS A 8 -15.72 -38.43 -5.05
N LEU A 9 -14.87 -37.99 -5.99
CA LEU A 9 -13.41 -38.04 -5.84
C LEU A 9 -12.93 -37.22 -4.64
N LEU A 10 -13.40 -35.98 -4.49
CA LEU A 10 -13.05 -35.11 -3.37
C LEU A 10 -13.47 -35.72 -2.02
N LYS A 11 -14.65 -36.34 -1.96
CA LYS A 11 -15.11 -37.04 -0.75
C LYS A 11 -14.19 -38.20 -0.40
N SER A 12 -13.82 -39.02 -1.38
CA SER A 12 -12.92 -40.17 -1.20
C SER A 12 -11.54 -39.73 -0.73
N VAL A 13 -10.91 -38.79 -1.44
CA VAL A 13 -9.58 -38.24 -1.08
C VAL A 13 -9.60 -37.67 0.33
N ARG A 14 -10.68 -36.97 0.70
CA ARG A 14 -10.83 -36.40 2.03
C ARG A 14 -10.90 -37.47 3.11
N GLN A 15 -11.74 -38.49 2.92
CA GLN A 15 -11.91 -39.56 3.90
C GLN A 15 -10.61 -40.34 4.09
N ASP A 16 -9.93 -40.68 3.00
CA ASP A 16 -8.64 -41.37 3.02
C ASP A 16 -7.58 -40.52 3.74
N PHE A 17 -7.49 -39.23 3.39
CA PHE A 17 -6.55 -38.31 4.03
C PHE A 17 -6.82 -38.17 5.53
N GLU A 18 -8.08 -37.94 5.94
CA GLU A 18 -8.45 -37.78 7.35
C GLU A 18 -8.14 -39.06 8.15
N LYS A 19 -8.38 -40.24 7.56
CA LYS A 19 -8.01 -41.53 8.14
C LYS A 19 -6.49 -41.65 8.31
N TYR A 20 -5.73 -41.50 7.23
CA TYR A 20 -4.26 -41.62 7.27
C TYR A 20 -3.62 -40.60 8.21
N PHE A 21 -4.18 -39.38 8.28
CA PHE A 21 -3.73 -38.33 9.18
C PHE A 21 -3.98 -38.68 10.65
N GLY A 22 -5.14 -39.27 10.97
CA GLY A 22 -5.46 -39.70 12.33
C GLY A 22 -4.66 -40.90 12.83
N GLU A 23 -4.19 -41.75 11.91
CA GLU A 23 -3.39 -42.95 12.20
C GLU A 23 -1.87 -42.69 12.18
N SER A 24 -1.42 -41.50 11.78
CA SER A 24 0.02 -41.21 11.63
C SER A 24 0.70 -40.91 12.97
N ASP A 25 1.65 -41.77 13.34
CA ASP A 25 2.54 -41.57 14.50
C ASP A 25 3.39 -40.30 14.36
N VAL A 26 3.79 -39.95 13.13
CA VAL A 26 4.61 -38.76 12.85
C VAL A 26 3.81 -37.49 13.12
N VAL A 27 2.55 -37.45 12.68
CA VAL A 27 1.62 -36.35 12.97
C VAL A 27 1.39 -36.22 14.48
N THR A 28 1.10 -37.33 15.15
CA THR A 28 0.88 -37.35 16.60
C THR A 28 2.10 -36.84 17.37
N LYS A 29 3.30 -37.31 17.00
CA LYS A 29 4.57 -36.87 17.58
C LYS A 29 4.81 -35.38 17.36
N ALA A 30 4.55 -34.86 16.16
CA ALA A 30 4.72 -33.44 15.86
C ALA A 30 3.89 -32.55 16.80
N PHE A 31 2.61 -32.88 17.01
CA PHE A 31 1.76 -32.14 17.96
C PHE A 31 2.20 -32.28 19.42
N ALA A 32 2.71 -33.45 19.82
CA ALA A 32 3.28 -33.62 21.17
C ALA A 32 4.53 -32.75 21.38
N GLU A 33 5.43 -32.68 20.40
CA GLU A 33 6.60 -31.79 20.44
C GLU A 33 6.19 -30.31 20.48
N LEU A 34 5.14 -29.93 19.74
CA LEU A 34 4.58 -28.58 19.74
C LEU A 34 4.06 -28.19 21.13
N GLN A 35 3.33 -29.08 21.80
CA GLN A 35 2.85 -28.87 23.17
C GLN A 35 4.01 -28.76 24.16
N ALA A 36 5.05 -29.57 23.98
CA ALA A 36 6.26 -29.53 24.81
C ALA A 36 7.15 -28.30 24.55
N LYS A 37 6.81 -27.45 23.57
CA LYS A 37 7.59 -26.28 23.12
C LYS A 37 9.03 -26.60 22.70
N LYS A 38 9.30 -27.85 22.28
CA LYS A 38 10.63 -28.32 21.82
C LYS A 38 10.67 -28.49 20.31
N VAL A 39 10.14 -27.51 19.58
CA VAL A 39 9.97 -27.54 18.12
C VAL A 39 10.97 -26.63 17.42
N THR A 40 11.42 -27.06 16.24
CA THR A 40 12.14 -26.20 15.28
C THR A 40 11.53 -26.36 13.88
N TYR A 41 12.06 -25.64 12.89
CA TYR A 41 11.60 -25.84 11.51
C TYR A 41 11.96 -27.21 10.94
N LYS A 42 12.86 -27.95 11.60
CA LYS A 42 13.05 -29.38 11.32
C LYS A 42 11.75 -30.17 11.57
N THR A 43 11.11 -29.98 12.72
CA THR A 43 9.81 -30.62 13.04
C THR A 43 8.74 -30.20 12.04
N VAL A 44 8.75 -28.93 11.59
CA VAL A 44 7.82 -28.44 10.56
C VAL A 44 8.05 -29.14 9.22
N ASN A 45 9.31 -29.32 8.80
CA ASN A 45 9.63 -30.01 7.55
C ASN A 45 9.27 -31.51 7.61
N GLU A 46 9.51 -32.19 8.74
CA GLU A 46 9.09 -33.58 8.95
C GLU A 46 7.57 -33.71 8.87
N PHE A 47 6.83 -32.83 9.54
CA PHE A 47 5.38 -32.75 9.46
C PHE A 47 4.91 -32.48 8.02
N ALA A 48 5.53 -31.54 7.30
CA ALA A 48 5.18 -31.23 5.92
C ALA A 48 5.45 -32.39 4.95
N ILE A 49 6.55 -33.13 5.13
CA ILE A 49 6.82 -34.34 4.33
C ILE A 49 5.73 -35.38 4.57
N GLU A 50 5.38 -35.62 5.83
CA GLU A 50 4.37 -36.62 6.19
C GLU A 50 3.00 -36.24 5.63
N VAL A 51 2.55 -35.02 5.90
CA VAL A 51 1.26 -34.50 5.41
C VAL A 51 1.19 -34.56 3.88
N GLY A 52 2.28 -34.22 3.18
CA GLY A 52 2.38 -34.37 1.73
C GLY A 52 2.32 -35.83 1.26
N ARG A 53 2.93 -36.78 1.99
CA ARG A 53 2.86 -38.21 1.70
C ARG A 53 1.46 -38.77 1.90
N LEU A 54 0.78 -38.41 2.98
CA LEU A 54 -0.59 -38.85 3.25
C LEU A 54 -1.56 -38.32 2.20
N LEU A 55 -1.38 -37.06 1.76
CA LEU A 55 -2.17 -36.51 0.65
C LEU A 55 -1.85 -37.23 -0.67
N SER A 56 -0.58 -37.50 -0.95
CA SER A 56 -0.17 -38.29 -2.11
C SER A 56 -0.83 -39.67 -2.11
N LEU A 57 -0.85 -40.37 -0.97
CA LEU A 57 -1.49 -41.67 -0.82
C LEU A 57 -3.01 -41.59 -1.05
N ALA A 58 -3.67 -40.59 -0.46
CA ALA A 58 -5.10 -40.37 -0.64
C ALA A 58 -5.45 -40.06 -2.11
N LEU A 59 -4.68 -39.20 -2.78
CA LEU A 59 -4.89 -38.87 -4.20
C LEU A 59 -4.65 -40.09 -5.11
N THR A 60 -3.56 -40.83 -4.89
CA THR A 60 -3.22 -42.00 -5.73
C THR A 60 -4.13 -43.21 -5.51
N GLY A 61 -4.72 -43.36 -4.31
CA GLY A 61 -5.71 -44.40 -4.01
C GLY A 61 -7.13 -44.06 -4.47
N SER A 62 -7.50 -42.78 -4.42
CA SER A 62 -8.86 -42.34 -4.79
C SER A 62 -9.03 -42.04 -6.27
N VAL A 63 -7.98 -41.59 -6.97
CA VAL A 63 -8.03 -41.20 -8.38
C VAL A 63 -7.38 -42.24 -9.28
N SER A 64 -8.13 -42.73 -10.27
CA SER A 64 -7.69 -43.73 -11.24
C SER A 64 -8.38 -43.48 -12.59
N SER A 65 -7.79 -43.98 -13.68
CA SER A 65 -8.28 -43.75 -15.05
C SER A 65 -9.74 -44.21 -15.24
N ASP A 66 -10.16 -45.30 -14.59
CA ASP A 66 -11.54 -45.80 -14.61
C ASP A 66 -12.57 -44.88 -13.95
N LYS A 67 -12.13 -43.97 -13.07
CA LYS A 67 -12.99 -43.00 -12.39
C LYS A 67 -13.02 -41.63 -13.07
N LEU A 68 -12.28 -41.47 -14.17
CA LEU A 68 -12.17 -40.24 -14.93
C LEU A 68 -12.92 -40.36 -16.27
N PRO A 69 -13.47 -39.25 -16.81
CA PRO A 69 -14.10 -39.28 -18.12
C PRO A 69 -13.07 -39.66 -19.19
N ASP A 70 -13.39 -40.71 -19.96
CA ASP A 70 -12.54 -41.25 -21.03
C ASP A 70 -11.09 -41.58 -20.58
N GLY A 71 -10.87 -41.84 -19.30
CA GLY A 71 -9.53 -42.09 -18.74
C GLY A 71 -8.63 -40.86 -18.65
N LYS A 72 -9.14 -39.67 -18.99
CA LYS A 72 -8.37 -38.41 -19.05
C LYS A 72 -8.64 -37.50 -17.85
N MET A 73 -7.57 -36.90 -17.34
CA MET A 73 -7.63 -35.86 -16.32
C MET A 73 -7.81 -34.47 -16.96
N TYR A 74 -9.05 -34.02 -17.15
CA TYR A 74 -9.31 -32.70 -17.72
C TYR A 74 -8.91 -31.54 -16.80
N TYR A 75 -8.49 -30.42 -17.40
CA TYR A 75 -8.09 -29.19 -16.71
C TYR A 75 -9.06 -28.76 -15.59
N ASN A 76 -10.36 -28.74 -15.85
CA ASN A 76 -11.37 -28.33 -14.87
C ASN A 76 -11.47 -29.27 -13.67
N ILE A 77 -11.30 -30.58 -13.88
CA ILE A 77 -11.28 -31.60 -12.82
C ILE A 77 -9.99 -31.45 -12.01
N ALA A 78 -8.84 -31.42 -12.68
CA ALA A 78 -7.54 -31.25 -12.05
C ALA A 78 -7.46 -29.97 -11.22
N LYS A 79 -7.92 -28.84 -11.78
CA LYS A 79 -7.93 -27.54 -11.11
C LYS A 79 -8.74 -27.56 -9.83
N ARG A 80 -10.00 -27.99 -9.89
CA ARG A 80 -10.89 -28.00 -8.71
C ARG A 80 -10.39 -29.01 -7.66
N LEU A 81 -9.85 -30.16 -8.09
CA LEU A 81 -9.28 -31.16 -7.20
C LEU A 81 -8.05 -30.63 -6.44
N LEU A 82 -7.06 -30.10 -7.17
CA LEU A 82 -5.82 -29.60 -6.57
C LEU A 82 -6.02 -28.30 -5.78
N ASP A 83 -6.86 -27.37 -6.24
CA ASP A 83 -7.18 -26.15 -5.49
C ASP A 83 -7.73 -26.48 -4.09
N GLU A 84 -8.66 -27.44 -4.01
CA GLU A 84 -9.26 -27.86 -2.74
C GLU A 84 -8.26 -28.62 -1.86
N THR A 85 -7.63 -29.66 -2.42
CA THR A 85 -6.75 -30.57 -1.68
C THR A 85 -5.45 -29.91 -1.25
N MET A 86 -4.71 -29.30 -2.18
CA MET A 86 -3.47 -28.60 -1.88
C MET A 86 -3.72 -27.33 -1.05
N GLY A 87 -4.88 -26.69 -1.22
CA GLY A 87 -5.29 -25.55 -0.39
C GLY A 87 -5.48 -25.93 1.08
N ARG A 88 -6.11 -27.07 1.37
CA ARG A 88 -6.21 -27.62 2.74
C ARG A 88 -4.83 -28.02 3.28
N ASN A 89 -4.04 -28.69 2.47
CA ASN A 89 -2.67 -29.09 2.80
C ASN A 89 -1.82 -27.90 3.23
N TYR A 90 -1.89 -26.81 2.46
CA TYR A 90 -1.24 -25.54 2.78
C TYR A 90 -1.73 -24.95 4.11
N LYS A 91 -3.04 -24.95 4.38
CA LYS A 91 -3.59 -24.42 5.64
C LYS A 91 -3.05 -25.18 6.86
N LEU A 92 -2.94 -26.51 6.77
CA LEU A 92 -2.39 -27.34 7.84
C LEU A 92 -0.91 -27.03 8.08
N ILE A 93 -0.09 -27.07 7.03
CA ILE A 93 1.36 -26.87 7.13
C ILE A 93 1.70 -25.44 7.55
N SER A 94 1.07 -24.42 6.94
CA SER A 94 1.31 -23.01 7.29
C SER A 94 0.78 -22.65 8.68
N GLY A 95 -0.31 -23.29 9.12
CA GLY A 95 -0.82 -23.20 10.49
C GLY A 95 0.21 -23.70 11.49
N TYR A 96 0.65 -24.96 11.32
CA TYR A 96 1.65 -25.60 12.17
C TYR A 96 2.99 -24.83 12.17
N ALA A 97 3.50 -24.47 10.98
CA ALA A 97 4.70 -23.65 10.85
C ALA A 97 4.59 -22.31 11.59
N GLY A 98 3.39 -21.70 11.55
CA GLY A 98 3.13 -20.46 12.25
C GLY A 98 3.13 -20.61 13.78
N ASP A 99 2.62 -21.74 14.30
CA ASP A 99 2.67 -22.05 15.73
C ASP A 99 4.11 -22.30 16.20
N VAL A 100 4.91 -23.02 15.40
CA VAL A 100 6.34 -23.21 15.66
C VAL A 100 7.09 -21.88 15.62
N GLN A 101 6.85 -21.02 14.62
CA GLN A 101 7.48 -19.71 14.54
C GLN A 101 7.12 -18.82 15.73
N ARG A 102 5.88 -18.90 16.23
CA ARG A 102 5.47 -18.19 17.44
C ARG A 102 6.30 -18.64 18.64
N ILE A 103 6.45 -19.96 18.84
CA ILE A 103 7.28 -20.51 19.93
C ILE A 103 8.75 -20.09 19.77
N LEU A 104 9.30 -20.11 18.55
CA LEU A 104 10.66 -19.64 18.29
C LEU A 104 10.82 -18.15 18.62
N ASN A 105 9.84 -17.31 18.28
CA ASN A 105 9.84 -15.90 18.63
C ASN A 105 9.73 -15.68 20.15
N GLU A 106 8.85 -16.41 20.83
CA GLU A 106 8.69 -16.39 22.29
C GLU A 106 9.99 -16.78 23.01
N ASN A 107 10.59 -17.91 22.62
CA ASN A 107 11.87 -18.39 23.14
C ASN A 107 13.00 -17.39 22.88
N ALA A 108 12.93 -16.68 21.75
CA ALA A 108 13.88 -15.65 21.39
C ALA A 108 13.62 -14.27 22.03
N GLN A 109 12.50 -14.11 22.76
CA GLN A 109 12.02 -12.83 23.30
C GLN A 109 11.80 -11.76 22.22
N ILE A 110 11.30 -12.18 21.06
CA ILE A 110 11.03 -11.33 19.89
C ILE A 110 9.53 -11.06 19.79
N GLY A 111 9.12 -9.80 19.93
CA GLY A 111 7.71 -9.37 19.82
C GLY A 111 7.19 -9.21 18.38
N LEU A 112 7.70 -9.97 17.41
CA LEU A 112 7.27 -9.86 16.01
C LEU A 112 6.11 -10.80 15.72
N LYS A 113 5.11 -10.27 15.00
CA LYS A 113 3.99 -11.06 14.49
C LYS A 113 4.49 -12.03 13.41
N VAL A 114 4.12 -13.30 13.57
CA VAL A 114 4.41 -14.36 12.61
C VAL A 114 3.87 -14.02 11.23
N GLN A 115 4.72 -14.19 10.21
CA GLN A 115 4.34 -14.05 8.81
C GLN A 115 3.94 -15.41 8.25
N ARG A 116 2.82 -15.44 7.51
CA ARG A 116 2.34 -16.62 6.77
C ARG A 116 2.29 -16.26 5.29
N PRO A 117 3.22 -16.75 4.45
CA PRO A 117 3.25 -16.42 3.03
C PRO A 117 2.00 -16.97 2.33
N PRO A 118 1.41 -16.28 1.35
CA PRO A 118 0.22 -16.76 0.64
C PRO A 118 0.49 -18.06 -0.12
N LEU A 119 -0.58 -18.82 -0.36
CA LEU A 119 -0.53 -20.05 -1.17
C LEU A 119 0.06 -19.76 -2.56
N ASN A 120 1.10 -20.52 -2.94
CA ASN A 120 1.72 -20.41 -4.26
C ASN A 120 0.81 -21.04 -5.33
N ARG A 121 -0.07 -20.22 -5.92
CA ARG A 121 -1.01 -20.65 -6.97
C ARG A 121 -0.32 -21.03 -8.27
N ASP A 122 0.81 -20.42 -8.59
CA ASP A 122 1.53 -20.70 -9.84
C ASP A 122 2.05 -22.14 -9.87
N LYS A 123 2.55 -22.65 -8.74
CA LYS A 123 2.94 -24.06 -8.61
C LYS A 123 1.74 -25.01 -8.82
N ILE A 124 0.57 -24.68 -8.27
CA ILE A 124 -0.66 -25.47 -8.45
C ILE A 124 -1.08 -25.44 -9.92
N ASN A 125 -1.16 -24.27 -10.53
CA ASN A 125 -1.51 -24.10 -11.95
C ASN A 125 -0.55 -24.87 -12.87
N GLY A 126 0.74 -24.88 -12.57
CA GLY A 126 1.73 -25.68 -13.31
C GLY A 126 1.45 -27.18 -13.24
N MET A 127 1.08 -27.70 -12.07
CA MET A 127 0.68 -29.12 -11.91
C MET A 127 -0.62 -29.43 -12.66
N VAL A 128 -1.62 -28.54 -12.57
CA VAL A 128 -2.90 -28.66 -13.28
C VAL A 128 -2.68 -28.74 -14.79
N ASN A 129 -1.86 -27.84 -15.34
CA ASN A 129 -1.57 -27.83 -16.78
C ASN A 129 -0.88 -29.12 -17.23
N ARG A 130 0.04 -29.66 -16.42
CA ARG A 130 0.71 -30.93 -16.76
C ARG A 130 -0.25 -32.12 -16.68
N LEU A 131 -1.16 -32.15 -15.71
CA LEU A 131 -2.17 -33.22 -15.59
C LEU A 131 -3.11 -33.30 -16.81
N ASP A 132 -3.45 -32.17 -17.42
CA ASP A 132 -4.34 -32.10 -18.59
C ASP A 132 -3.66 -32.41 -19.93
N SER A 133 -2.32 -32.42 -19.94
CA SER A 133 -1.55 -32.47 -21.19
C SER A 133 -1.49 -33.85 -21.86
N GLU A 134 -1.72 -34.94 -21.12
CA GLU A 134 -1.71 -36.29 -21.69
C GLU A 134 -3.14 -36.81 -21.93
N ASN A 135 -3.27 -37.77 -22.84
CA ASN A 135 -4.56 -38.38 -23.16
C ASN A 135 -5.02 -39.41 -22.12
N THR A 136 -4.08 -39.99 -21.37
CA THR A 136 -4.40 -40.94 -20.30
C THR A 136 -3.86 -40.44 -18.97
N PHE A 137 -4.63 -40.62 -17.89
CA PHE A 137 -4.20 -40.22 -16.57
C PHE A 137 -2.99 -41.02 -16.06
N ASP A 138 -2.82 -42.28 -16.49
CA ASP A 138 -1.72 -43.14 -16.04
C ASP A 138 -0.34 -42.57 -16.42
N ASP A 139 -0.23 -41.86 -17.55
CA ASP A 139 1.02 -41.20 -17.99
C ASP A 139 1.44 -40.04 -17.07
N VAL A 140 0.48 -39.42 -16.37
CA VAL A 140 0.68 -38.26 -15.49
C VAL A 140 0.45 -38.56 -14.02
N LYS A 141 0.06 -39.79 -13.67
CA LYS A 141 -0.26 -40.22 -12.29
C LYS A 141 0.87 -39.95 -11.30
N TRP A 142 2.12 -40.01 -11.76
CA TRP A 142 3.31 -39.73 -10.95
C TRP A 142 3.32 -38.32 -10.34
N LEU A 143 2.55 -37.36 -10.90
CA LEU A 143 2.40 -36.01 -10.35
C LEU A 143 1.73 -35.98 -8.98
N PHE A 144 0.89 -36.97 -8.66
CA PHE A 144 0.29 -37.11 -7.34
C PHE A 144 1.24 -37.71 -6.30
N GLY A 145 2.45 -38.12 -6.70
CA GLY A 145 3.49 -38.62 -5.81
C GLY A 145 4.39 -37.52 -5.25
N GLU A 146 5.68 -37.62 -5.61
CA GLU A 146 6.75 -36.74 -5.16
C GLU A 146 6.50 -35.23 -5.33
N PRO A 147 5.85 -34.74 -6.40
CA PRO A 147 5.56 -33.32 -6.54
C PRO A 147 4.67 -32.76 -5.41
N ILE A 148 3.71 -33.53 -4.88
CA ILE A 148 2.86 -33.11 -3.75
C ILE A 148 3.69 -32.96 -2.46
N VAL A 149 4.63 -33.87 -2.23
CA VAL A 149 5.55 -33.81 -1.09
C VAL A 149 6.48 -32.60 -1.22
N ASN A 150 7.06 -32.37 -2.40
CA ASN A 150 7.92 -31.23 -2.68
C ASN A 150 7.17 -29.89 -2.51
N PHE A 151 5.92 -29.82 -2.96
CA PHE A 151 5.07 -28.66 -2.72
C PHE A 151 4.89 -28.39 -1.22
N SER A 152 4.59 -29.45 -0.46
CA SER A 152 4.42 -29.40 0.99
C SER A 152 5.66 -28.84 1.70
N GLN A 153 6.85 -29.32 1.35
CA GLN A 153 8.11 -28.79 1.88
C GLN A 153 8.35 -27.33 1.49
N SER A 154 7.99 -26.94 0.27
CA SER A 154 8.22 -25.57 -0.18
C SER A 154 7.42 -24.52 0.60
N ILE A 155 6.28 -24.90 1.19
CA ILE A 155 5.52 -24.03 2.09
C ILE A 155 6.33 -23.68 3.35
N VAL A 156 7.13 -24.62 3.84
CA VAL A 156 8.01 -24.43 4.98
C VAL A 156 9.11 -23.42 4.63
N ASP A 157 9.76 -23.62 3.48
CA ASP A 157 10.83 -22.72 3.01
C ASP A 157 10.30 -21.28 2.79
N ASP A 158 9.13 -21.15 2.17
CA ASP A 158 8.48 -19.86 1.95
C ASP A 158 8.15 -19.18 3.30
N THR A 159 7.78 -19.96 4.32
CA THR A 159 7.47 -19.44 5.67
C THR A 159 8.73 -18.96 6.38
N ILE A 160 9.83 -19.73 6.32
CA ILE A 160 11.14 -19.33 6.85
C ILE A 160 11.59 -18.03 6.22
N LYS A 161 11.51 -17.93 4.89
CA LYS A 161 11.92 -16.75 4.15
C LYS A 161 11.10 -15.51 4.56
N ALA A 162 9.77 -15.60 4.59
CA ALA A 162 8.91 -14.48 4.96
C ALA A 162 9.19 -13.95 6.39
N ASN A 163 9.47 -14.84 7.34
CA ASN A 163 9.80 -14.44 8.70
C ASN A 163 11.22 -13.88 8.83
N ALA A 164 12.20 -14.46 8.12
CA ALA A 164 13.56 -13.93 8.04
C ALA A 164 13.60 -12.51 7.44
N ASP A 165 12.84 -12.30 6.35
CA ASP A 165 12.67 -10.99 5.70
C ASP A 165 12.12 -9.95 6.68
N LEU A 166 11.04 -10.29 7.41
CA LEU A 166 10.46 -9.38 8.39
C LEU A 166 11.46 -9.07 9.50
N GLN A 167 12.08 -10.09 10.08
CA GLN A 167 13.01 -9.90 11.20
C GLN A 167 14.21 -9.05 10.76
N TYR A 168 14.72 -9.28 9.56
CA TYR A 168 15.75 -8.44 8.97
C TYR A 168 15.28 -6.99 8.78
N LYS A 169 14.09 -6.75 8.22
CA LYS A 169 13.54 -5.39 8.07
C LYS A 169 13.43 -4.64 9.40
N THR A 170 13.27 -5.35 10.52
CA THR A 170 13.27 -4.76 11.88
C THR A 170 14.65 -4.50 12.49
N GLY A 171 15.72 -4.70 11.70
CA GLY A 171 17.10 -4.39 12.08
C GLY A 171 17.87 -5.57 12.67
N MET A 172 17.28 -6.76 12.75
CA MET A 172 17.95 -7.96 13.25
C MET A 172 18.72 -8.70 12.13
N THR A 173 19.45 -9.74 12.51
CA THR A 173 20.25 -10.57 11.60
C THR A 173 19.99 -12.06 11.91
N PRO A 174 18.86 -12.61 11.47
CA PRO A 174 18.54 -14.03 11.67
C PRO A 174 19.48 -14.91 10.83
N GLN A 175 19.51 -16.21 11.14
CA GLN A 175 20.24 -17.21 10.38
C GLN A 175 19.33 -18.25 9.76
N VAL A 176 19.68 -18.65 8.55
CA VAL A 176 19.06 -19.74 7.81
C VAL A 176 20.08 -20.87 7.74
N VAL A 177 19.71 -22.04 8.24
CA VAL A 177 20.59 -23.21 8.27
C VAL A 177 20.03 -24.25 7.33
N ARG A 178 20.79 -24.66 6.30
CA ARG A 178 20.42 -25.78 5.44
C ARG A 178 21.18 -27.02 5.88
N THR A 179 20.47 -28.10 6.15
CA THR A 179 21.03 -29.39 6.58
C THR A 179 20.68 -30.48 5.57
N GLU A 180 21.64 -31.31 5.23
CA GLU A 180 21.43 -32.47 4.36
C GLU A 180 20.71 -33.62 5.05
N SER A 181 20.07 -34.48 4.26
CA SER A 181 19.38 -35.69 4.72
C SER A 181 20.24 -36.97 4.59
N GLY A 182 21.54 -36.86 4.32
CA GLY A 182 22.50 -37.98 4.20
C GLY A 182 22.66 -38.58 2.80
N ASN A 183 21.56 -38.83 2.07
CA ASN A 183 21.58 -39.36 0.69
C ASN A 183 21.36 -38.27 -0.38
N CYS A 184 22.07 -37.14 -0.24
CA CYS A 184 21.89 -35.97 -1.10
C CYS A 184 22.76 -36.02 -2.36
N CYS A 185 22.28 -35.41 -3.45
CA CYS A 185 23.09 -35.17 -4.65
C CYS A 185 24.20 -34.14 -4.37
N GLU A 186 25.20 -34.08 -5.24
CA GLU A 186 26.36 -33.18 -5.14
C GLU A 186 25.92 -31.71 -4.94
N TRP A 187 25.03 -31.21 -5.79
CA TRP A 187 24.49 -29.86 -5.67
C TRP A 187 23.84 -29.58 -4.30
N CYS A 188 23.12 -30.55 -3.72
CA CYS A 188 22.53 -30.36 -2.40
C CYS A 188 23.59 -30.29 -1.29
N ARG A 189 24.73 -30.97 -1.44
CA ARG A 189 25.84 -30.91 -0.47
C ARG A 189 26.58 -29.58 -0.54
N GLU A 190 26.73 -29.02 -1.74
CA GLU A 190 27.40 -27.73 -1.95
C GLU A 190 26.67 -26.55 -1.30
N VAL A 191 25.33 -26.60 -1.25
CA VAL A 191 24.48 -25.52 -0.71
C VAL A 191 24.12 -25.71 0.77
N VAL A 192 24.69 -26.71 1.44
CA VAL A 192 24.54 -26.93 2.89
C VAL A 192 25.40 -25.92 3.65
N GLY A 193 24.84 -25.35 4.70
CA GLY A 193 25.55 -24.39 5.52
C GLY A 193 24.65 -23.46 6.32
N THR A 194 25.30 -22.56 7.06
CA THR A 194 24.64 -21.53 7.87
C THR A 194 24.85 -20.17 7.21
N TYR A 195 23.74 -19.52 6.84
CA TYR A 195 23.73 -18.26 6.13
C TYR A 195 23.17 -17.15 7.02
N SER A 196 23.84 -16.00 7.06
CA SER A 196 23.34 -14.82 7.77
C SER A 196 22.50 -13.97 6.84
N TYR A 197 21.23 -13.75 7.19
CA TYR A 197 20.30 -13.02 6.36
C TYR A 197 20.72 -11.52 6.25
N PRO A 198 20.76 -10.92 5.04
CA PRO A 198 20.13 -11.33 3.78
C PRO A 198 21.10 -12.02 2.82
N LYS A 199 22.33 -12.31 3.25
CA LYS A 199 23.38 -12.95 2.44
C LYS A 199 23.11 -14.45 2.32
N VAL A 200 21.94 -14.79 1.77
CA VAL A 200 21.50 -16.16 1.51
C VAL A 200 21.38 -16.35 -0.01
N PRO A 201 22.26 -17.15 -0.65
CA PRO A 201 22.19 -17.42 -2.08
C PRO A 201 20.82 -17.97 -2.51
N LYS A 202 20.38 -17.65 -3.73
CA LYS A 202 19.07 -18.10 -4.26
C LYS A 202 18.94 -19.63 -4.22
N ASP A 203 20.03 -20.35 -4.47
CA ASP A 203 20.04 -21.82 -4.54
C ASP A 203 19.78 -22.48 -3.18
N VAL A 204 20.05 -21.79 -2.07
CA VAL A 204 19.71 -22.28 -0.71
C VAL A 204 18.21 -22.48 -0.54
N TRP A 205 17.37 -21.76 -1.29
CA TRP A 205 15.91 -21.88 -1.26
C TRP A 205 15.36 -22.87 -2.29
N ARG A 206 16.21 -23.40 -3.19
CA ARG A 206 15.77 -24.29 -4.27
C ARG A 206 15.80 -25.76 -3.82
N ARG A 207 14.90 -26.55 -4.41
CA ARG A 207 14.79 -28.00 -4.24
C ARG A 207 14.71 -28.68 -5.60
N HIS A 208 15.39 -29.82 -5.75
CA HIS A 208 15.21 -30.71 -6.89
C HIS A 208 14.14 -31.78 -6.58
N GLN A 209 13.82 -32.61 -7.58
CA GLN A 209 12.90 -33.73 -7.41
C GLN A 209 13.44 -34.69 -6.32
N ARG A 210 12.63 -35.01 -5.30
CA ARG A 210 12.98 -35.87 -4.14
C ARG A 210 13.97 -35.30 -3.12
N CYS A 211 14.18 -33.98 -3.06
CA CYS A 211 15.06 -33.37 -2.07
C CYS A 211 14.45 -33.40 -0.65
N ARG A 212 15.12 -34.05 0.31
CA ARG A 212 14.70 -34.13 1.72
C ARG A 212 15.52 -33.28 2.69
N CYS A 213 16.40 -32.41 2.18
CA CYS A 213 17.15 -31.46 3.00
C CYS A 213 16.20 -30.56 3.81
N THR A 214 16.61 -30.17 5.01
CA THR A 214 15.84 -29.28 5.89
C THR A 214 16.40 -27.87 5.83
N LEU A 215 15.52 -26.88 5.83
CA LEU A 215 15.88 -25.52 6.19
C LEU A 215 15.41 -25.29 7.63
N ASP A 216 16.32 -24.83 8.47
CA ASP A 216 16.01 -24.36 9.83
C ASP A 216 16.18 -22.84 9.91
N TYR A 217 15.47 -22.27 10.88
CA TYR A 217 15.44 -20.85 11.14
C TYR A 217 15.87 -20.59 12.57
N ASP A 218 17.03 -19.94 12.73
CA ASP A 218 17.46 -19.42 14.02
C ASP A 218 17.18 -17.92 14.05
N PRO A 219 16.15 -17.46 14.80
CA PRO A 219 15.87 -16.04 14.92
C PRO A 219 17.06 -15.27 15.50
N LYS A 220 17.88 -15.89 16.36
CA LYS A 220 18.88 -15.24 17.22
C LYS A 220 18.32 -14.08 18.04
N ASN A 221 18.61 -14.05 19.33
CA ASN A 221 18.02 -13.05 20.25
C ASN A 221 18.63 -11.64 20.11
N GLY A 222 19.35 -11.36 19.02
CA GLY A 222 20.10 -10.12 18.83
C GLY A 222 21.15 -9.86 19.92
N LYS A 223 21.48 -10.88 20.74
CA LYS A 223 22.48 -10.83 21.79
C LYS A 223 23.76 -11.47 21.28
N VAL A 224 24.89 -10.79 21.49
CA VAL A 224 26.23 -11.31 21.20
C VAL A 224 26.91 -11.61 22.52
N GLN A 225 27.59 -12.75 22.59
CA GLN A 225 28.44 -13.09 23.72
C GLN A 225 29.85 -12.60 23.41
N SER A 226 30.43 -11.83 24.32
CA SER A 226 31.83 -11.42 24.22
C SER A 226 32.73 -12.64 24.44
N ALA A 227 33.62 -12.96 23.49
CA ALA A 227 34.53 -14.12 23.55
C ALA A 227 35.44 -14.11 24.80
N TRP A 228 35.78 -12.92 25.31
CA TRP A 228 36.65 -12.74 26.47
C TRP A 228 35.91 -12.70 27.80
N SER A 229 34.77 -12.00 27.86
CA SER A 229 34.05 -11.82 29.13
C SER A 229 32.94 -12.84 29.36
N LYS A 230 32.55 -13.60 28.33
CA LYS A 230 31.37 -14.50 28.32
C LYS A 230 30.04 -13.80 28.68
N ILE A 231 30.02 -12.47 28.75
CA ILE A 231 28.84 -11.64 29.04
C ILE A 231 28.01 -11.49 27.76
N TRP A 232 26.71 -11.69 27.89
CA TRP A 232 25.73 -11.45 26.84
C TRP A 232 25.38 -9.96 26.78
N ARG A 233 25.58 -9.31 25.62
CA ARG A 233 25.19 -7.92 25.39
C ARG A 233 24.22 -7.83 24.22
N LYS A 234 23.28 -6.88 24.28
CA LYS A 234 22.43 -6.53 23.14
C LYS A 234 23.35 -5.99 22.03
N LYS A 235 23.29 -6.56 20.83
CA LYS A 235 24.09 -6.10 19.69
C LYS A 235 23.76 -4.63 19.44
N GLU A 236 24.77 -3.76 19.49
CA GLU A 236 24.60 -2.36 19.10
C GLU A 236 24.09 -2.31 17.67
N LYS A 237 23.04 -1.51 17.46
CA LYS A 237 22.47 -1.30 16.14
C LYS A 237 23.48 -0.49 15.34
N THR A 238 23.92 -1.03 14.21
CA THR A 238 24.72 -0.26 13.25
C THR A 238 23.86 0.87 12.66
N GLN A 239 24.48 1.96 12.21
CA GLN A 239 23.79 3.05 11.52
C GLN A 239 22.92 2.53 10.37
N GLU A 240 23.44 1.61 9.56
CA GLU A 240 22.70 0.92 8.49
C GLU A 240 21.43 0.19 9.00
N SER A 241 21.46 -0.37 10.21
CA SER A 241 20.29 -1.02 10.80
C SER A 241 19.25 -0.03 11.30
N ILE A 242 19.66 1.16 11.73
CA ILE A 242 18.77 2.25 12.13
C ILE A 242 18.05 2.79 10.90
N GLU A 243 18.80 3.18 9.87
CA GLU A 243 18.27 3.72 8.62
C GLU A 243 17.31 2.74 7.92
N ARG A 244 17.63 1.45 7.93
CA ARG A 244 16.75 0.41 7.39
C ARG A 244 15.42 0.30 8.14
N VAL A 245 15.45 0.43 9.47
CA VAL A 245 14.23 0.40 10.30
C VAL A 245 13.39 1.65 10.06
N GLU A 246 14.02 2.81 9.91
CA GLU A 246 13.34 4.06 9.59
C GLU A 246 12.67 3.99 8.22
N LYS A 247 13.40 3.59 7.17
CA LYS A 247 12.83 3.37 5.83
C LYS A 247 11.68 2.38 5.82
N PHE A 248 11.79 1.29 6.59
CA PHE A 248 10.69 0.31 6.70
C PHE A 248 9.45 0.91 7.38
N LYS A 249 9.63 1.70 8.44
CA LYS A 249 8.52 2.38 9.13
C LYS A 249 7.85 3.43 8.24
N GLU A 250 8.63 4.24 7.53
CA GLU A 250 8.15 5.23 6.57
C GLU A 250 7.36 4.56 5.46
N SER A 251 7.91 3.52 4.82
CA SER A 251 7.21 2.76 3.78
C SER A 251 5.90 2.14 4.28
N ALA A 252 5.89 1.56 5.48
CA ALA A 252 4.68 0.99 6.07
C ALA A 252 3.62 2.06 6.38
N LEU A 253 4.05 3.25 6.82
CA LEU A 253 3.16 4.37 7.08
C LEU A 253 2.55 4.92 5.79
N VAL A 254 3.35 5.13 4.74
CA VAL A 254 2.88 5.58 3.43
C VAL A 254 1.83 4.63 2.89
N GLU A 255 2.10 3.32 2.95
CA GLU A 255 1.15 2.29 2.51
C GLU A 255 -0.14 2.32 3.32
N SER A 256 -0.06 2.50 4.64
CA SER A 256 -1.25 2.66 5.47
C SER A 256 -2.08 3.89 5.07
N ILE A 257 -1.43 5.04 4.84
CA ILE A 257 -2.12 6.27 4.45
C ILE A 257 -2.77 6.10 3.07
N LYS A 258 -2.08 5.49 2.09
CA LYS A 258 -2.65 5.16 0.77
C LYS A 258 -3.92 4.34 0.87
N ASN A 259 -3.89 3.29 1.68
CA ASN A 259 -5.04 2.42 1.89
C ASN A 259 -6.22 3.16 2.52
N ASP A 260 -5.95 4.13 3.40
CA ASP A 260 -7.01 4.94 4.00
C ASP A 260 -7.57 5.94 2.99
N ILE A 261 -6.72 6.62 2.21
CA ILE A 261 -7.14 7.52 1.10
C ILE A 261 -8.03 6.78 0.09
N ALA A 262 -7.66 5.55 -0.28
CA ALA A 262 -8.39 4.72 -1.23
C ALA A 262 -9.80 4.33 -0.72
N LYS A 263 -9.99 4.22 0.60
CA LYS A 263 -11.28 3.89 1.21
C LYS A 263 -12.22 5.08 1.36
N LEU A 264 -11.72 6.32 1.21
CA LEU A 264 -12.55 7.51 1.35
C LEU A 264 -13.54 7.62 0.19
N ASP A 265 -14.82 7.57 0.52
CA ASP A 265 -15.93 7.86 -0.39
C ASP A 265 -16.23 9.36 -0.34
N MET A 266 -15.83 10.10 -1.38
CA MET A 266 -15.95 11.56 -1.45
C MET A 266 -17.40 12.05 -1.32
N THR A 267 -18.39 11.21 -1.64
CA THR A 267 -19.81 11.57 -1.53
C THR A 267 -20.32 11.60 -0.08
N LYS A 268 -19.63 10.92 0.85
CA LYS A 268 -20.07 10.72 2.24
C LYS A 268 -19.10 11.22 3.29
N VAL A 269 -17.83 11.32 2.93
CA VAL A 269 -16.76 11.70 3.86
C VAL A 269 -17.00 13.11 4.43
N GLY A 270 -16.60 13.32 5.68
CA GLY A 270 -16.64 14.63 6.33
C GLY A 270 -15.27 15.33 6.32
N PRO A 271 -15.22 16.64 6.62
CA PRO A 271 -13.95 17.37 6.68
C PRO A 271 -12.95 16.78 7.68
N SER A 272 -13.42 16.21 8.79
CA SER A 272 -12.55 15.61 9.82
C SER A 272 -11.74 14.44 9.30
N ASP A 273 -12.32 13.56 8.48
CA ASP A 273 -11.61 12.42 7.92
C ASP A 273 -10.48 12.88 6.98
N ILE A 274 -10.73 13.93 6.20
CA ILE A 274 -9.74 14.54 5.30
C ILE A 274 -8.61 15.21 6.09
N ILE A 275 -8.97 15.97 7.14
CA ILE A 275 -8.00 16.61 8.05
C ILE A 275 -7.11 15.56 8.70
N ASP A 276 -7.64 14.41 9.09
CA ASP A 276 -6.85 13.36 9.76
C ASP A 276 -5.82 12.72 8.82
N ILE A 277 -6.14 12.56 7.53
CA ILE A 277 -5.15 12.17 6.51
C ILE A 277 -4.06 13.24 6.41
N GLY A 278 -4.45 14.50 6.24
CA GLY A 278 -3.48 15.58 6.10
C GLY A 278 -2.60 15.79 7.33
N LYS A 279 -3.16 15.65 8.54
CA LYS A 279 -2.40 15.66 9.81
C LYS A 279 -1.32 14.59 9.83
N ARG A 280 -1.63 13.35 9.42
CA ARG A 280 -0.66 12.25 9.40
C ARG A 280 0.47 12.49 8.40
N ILE A 281 0.13 13.01 7.22
CA ILE A 281 1.12 13.37 6.19
C ILE A 281 2.00 14.51 6.70
N ASN A 282 1.40 15.60 7.18
CA ASN A 282 2.13 16.76 7.69
C ASN A 282 3.03 16.41 8.87
N TYR A 283 2.54 15.60 9.82
CA TYR A 283 3.34 15.16 10.97
C TYR A 283 4.59 14.36 10.55
N HIS A 284 4.46 13.46 9.57
CA HIS A 284 5.56 12.60 9.17
C HIS A 284 6.56 13.28 8.24
N PHE A 285 6.05 14.00 7.25
CA PHE A 285 6.86 14.63 6.20
C PHE A 285 7.17 16.11 6.49
N ARG A 286 6.64 16.66 7.59
CA ARG A 286 6.83 18.06 8.01
C ARG A 286 6.51 19.04 6.90
N VAL A 287 5.38 18.85 6.23
CA VAL A 287 4.96 19.68 5.10
C VAL A 287 4.96 21.18 5.46
N SER A 288 4.59 21.53 6.70
CA SER A 288 4.65 22.90 7.21
C SER A 288 6.05 23.53 7.19
N GLU A 289 7.12 22.73 7.28
CA GLU A 289 8.52 23.20 7.18
C GLU A 289 8.98 23.38 5.72
N HIS A 290 8.20 22.89 4.75
CA HIS A 290 8.53 22.86 3.32
C HIS A 290 7.57 23.68 2.46
N ILE A 291 6.80 24.60 3.05
CA ILE A 291 5.88 25.48 2.32
C ILE A 291 6.66 26.30 1.28
N GLY A 292 6.22 26.22 0.03
CA GLY A 292 6.85 26.86 -1.12
C GLY A 292 8.09 26.15 -1.70
N ASP A 293 8.60 25.11 -1.03
CA ASP A 293 9.66 24.25 -1.58
C ASP A 293 9.03 23.23 -2.54
N LYS A 294 8.85 23.66 -3.79
CA LYS A 294 8.17 22.90 -4.84
C LYS A 294 8.80 21.52 -5.08
N GLU A 295 10.12 21.41 -5.01
CA GLU A 295 10.83 20.14 -5.21
C GLU A 295 10.55 19.18 -4.06
N LYS A 296 10.66 19.67 -2.82
CA LYS A 296 10.40 18.83 -1.65
C LYS A 296 8.93 18.44 -1.53
N LEU A 297 8.01 19.35 -1.80
CA LEU A 297 6.57 19.06 -1.84
C LEU A 297 6.25 18.02 -2.91
N LYS A 298 6.86 18.12 -4.10
CA LYS A 298 6.72 17.11 -5.15
C LYS A 298 7.23 15.74 -4.70
N GLU A 299 8.39 15.66 -4.04
CA GLU A 299 8.91 14.40 -3.47
C GLU A 299 7.92 13.79 -2.46
N ILE A 300 7.40 14.60 -1.54
CA ILE A 300 6.45 14.16 -0.50
C ILE A 300 5.17 13.64 -1.13
N PHE A 301 4.51 14.44 -1.98
CA PHE A 301 3.21 14.10 -2.55
C PHE A 301 3.28 12.99 -3.61
N SER A 302 4.43 12.81 -4.27
CA SER A 302 4.68 11.68 -5.17
C SER A 302 4.60 10.32 -4.46
N ASN A 303 4.73 10.29 -3.13
CA ASN A 303 4.47 9.08 -2.38
C ASN A 303 3.01 8.65 -2.48
N PHE A 304 2.06 9.55 -2.70
CA PHE A 304 0.61 9.25 -2.64
C PHE A 304 -0.07 9.21 -4.00
N ARG A 305 0.38 10.03 -4.96
CA ARG A 305 -0.16 10.10 -6.32
C ARG A 305 0.87 10.67 -7.29
N GLU A 306 0.65 10.51 -8.59
CA GLU A 306 1.54 11.06 -9.61
C GLU A 306 1.45 12.59 -9.67
N ILE A 307 2.58 13.28 -9.52
CA ILE A 307 2.70 14.74 -9.56
C ILE A 307 3.55 15.17 -10.75
N GLY A 308 3.14 16.24 -11.44
CA GLY A 308 3.86 16.75 -12.61
C GLY A 308 2.96 16.91 -13.83
N GLY A 309 1.77 17.48 -13.66
CA GLY A 309 0.85 17.72 -14.76
C GLY A 309 1.49 18.49 -15.92
N GLU A 310 1.37 17.95 -17.12
CA GLU A 310 1.79 18.60 -18.36
C GLU A 310 0.57 18.78 -19.26
N ILE A 311 0.31 20.02 -19.70
CA ILE A 311 -0.81 20.33 -20.58
C ILE A 311 -0.35 20.12 -22.04
N PRO A 312 -0.92 19.16 -22.76
CA PRO A 312 -0.57 18.91 -24.15
C PRO A 312 -0.80 20.15 -25.04
N LYS A 313 0.01 20.30 -26.09
CA LYS A 313 -0.06 21.46 -27.00
C LYS A 313 -1.45 21.63 -27.64
N ASN A 314 -2.12 20.53 -27.94
CA ASN A 314 -3.46 20.47 -28.52
C ASN A 314 -4.58 20.76 -27.52
N THR A 315 -4.32 20.75 -26.22
CA THR A 315 -5.30 21.10 -25.17
C THR A 315 -5.49 22.61 -25.05
N TRP A 316 -4.50 23.40 -25.48
CA TRP A 316 -4.60 24.86 -25.47
C TRP A 316 -5.53 25.40 -26.56
N ALA A 317 -6.45 26.28 -26.17
CA ALA A 317 -7.30 27.01 -27.09
C ALA A 317 -6.51 28.03 -27.94
N LYS A 318 -7.02 28.31 -29.13
CA LYS A 318 -6.45 29.33 -30.04
C LYS A 318 -6.55 30.73 -29.41
N GLY A 319 -5.55 31.57 -29.64
CA GLY A 319 -5.50 32.94 -29.10
C GLY A 319 -4.99 33.03 -27.65
N SER A 320 -4.58 31.92 -27.06
CA SER A 320 -3.99 31.89 -25.72
C SER A 320 -2.63 32.58 -25.67
N SER A 321 -2.39 33.38 -24.62
CA SER A 321 -1.15 34.11 -24.37
C SER A 321 -0.01 33.17 -23.96
N LYS A 322 1.12 33.21 -24.67
CA LYS A 322 2.31 32.40 -24.34
C LYS A 322 2.76 32.57 -22.88
N LEU A 323 2.86 33.83 -22.41
CA LEU A 323 3.26 34.13 -21.03
C LEU A 323 2.35 33.45 -20.00
N VAL A 324 1.03 33.48 -20.22
CA VAL A 324 0.06 32.89 -19.28
C VAL A 324 0.09 31.36 -19.38
N LYS A 325 0.29 30.79 -20.57
CA LYS A 325 0.51 29.34 -20.73
C LYS A 325 1.71 28.86 -19.93
N ASP A 326 2.84 29.56 -20.04
CA ASP A 326 4.07 29.17 -19.35
C ASP A 326 3.88 29.21 -17.83
N GLN A 327 3.16 30.21 -17.30
CA GLN A 327 2.82 30.29 -15.87
C GLN A 327 1.88 29.16 -15.40
N LEU A 328 0.85 28.85 -16.19
CA LEU A 328 -0.07 27.76 -15.87
C LEU A 328 0.65 26.43 -15.93
N GLN A 329 1.50 26.23 -16.94
CA GLN A 329 2.30 25.02 -17.08
C GLN A 329 3.27 24.83 -15.90
N GLU A 330 3.91 25.91 -15.43
CA GLU A 330 4.72 25.86 -14.20
C GLU A 330 3.87 25.44 -13.00
N ALA A 331 2.65 25.98 -12.85
CA ALA A 331 1.76 25.59 -11.75
C ALA A 331 1.35 24.11 -11.84
N PHE A 332 0.90 23.64 -13.01
CA PHE A 332 0.50 22.24 -13.24
C PHE A 332 1.62 21.23 -12.94
N GLN A 333 2.90 21.60 -13.12
CA GLN A 333 4.03 20.72 -12.78
C GLN A 333 4.15 20.41 -11.28
N ASN A 334 3.48 21.18 -10.42
CA ASN A 334 3.42 20.97 -8.97
C ASN A 334 2.15 20.23 -8.53
N TYR A 335 1.23 19.99 -9.47
CA TYR A 335 -0.08 19.39 -9.23
C TYR A 335 -0.17 17.97 -9.76
N PRO A 336 -1.21 17.21 -9.35
CA PRO A 336 -1.49 15.89 -9.87
C PRO A 336 -1.53 15.83 -11.39
N THR A 337 -1.01 14.76 -11.97
CA THR A 337 -0.98 14.58 -13.43
C THR A 337 -2.39 14.56 -14.04
N GLU A 338 -3.35 13.97 -13.33
CA GLU A 338 -4.75 13.90 -13.75
C GLU A 338 -5.45 15.27 -13.81
N TRP A 339 -5.01 16.26 -13.03
CA TRP A 339 -5.57 17.61 -13.09
C TRP A 339 -5.27 18.30 -14.42
N ALA A 340 -4.13 17.98 -15.06
CA ALA A 340 -3.80 18.48 -16.38
C ALA A 340 -4.67 17.84 -17.49
N ALA A 341 -5.26 16.68 -17.23
CA ALA A 341 -6.15 15.98 -18.15
C ALA A 341 -7.61 16.46 -18.08
N VAL A 342 -7.99 17.25 -17.05
CA VAL A 342 -9.36 17.73 -16.83
C VAL A 342 -9.96 18.40 -18.07
N PRO A 343 -9.30 19.35 -18.76
CA PRO A 343 -9.89 20.01 -19.92
C PRO A 343 -10.31 19.00 -21.01
N ASP A 344 -9.41 18.09 -21.38
CA ASP A 344 -9.70 17.08 -22.40
C ASP A 344 -10.75 16.06 -21.89
N GLY A 345 -10.75 15.74 -20.60
CA GLY A 345 -11.73 14.84 -19.97
C GLY A 345 -13.17 15.34 -20.02
N ILE A 346 -13.38 16.66 -20.00
CA ILE A 346 -14.70 17.28 -20.16
C ILE A 346 -14.95 17.79 -21.59
N GLY A 347 -14.05 17.47 -22.54
CA GLY A 347 -14.18 17.86 -23.93
C GLY A 347 -13.99 19.35 -24.22
N LYS A 348 -13.29 20.09 -23.35
CA LYS A 348 -13.01 21.52 -23.49
C LYS A 348 -11.53 21.79 -23.73
N LYS A 349 -11.21 22.96 -24.31
CA LYS A 349 -9.83 23.46 -24.37
C LYS A 349 -9.55 24.42 -23.22
N LEU A 350 -8.27 24.59 -22.90
CA LEU A 350 -7.82 25.56 -21.90
C LEU A 350 -7.34 26.85 -22.59
N LYS A 351 -7.98 27.97 -22.26
CA LYS A 351 -7.72 29.29 -22.83
C LYS A 351 -7.03 30.19 -21.83
N ALA A 352 -5.75 30.46 -22.09
CA ALA A 352 -4.90 31.28 -21.23
C ALA A 352 -4.94 32.75 -21.68
N ILE A 353 -5.53 33.67 -20.89
CA ILE A 353 -5.74 35.06 -21.32
C ILE A 353 -5.00 36.04 -20.41
N LYS A 354 -4.34 37.05 -21.01
CA LYS A 354 -3.75 38.16 -20.25
C LYS A 354 -4.80 39.22 -19.92
N ARG A 355 -5.04 39.47 -18.62
CA ARG A 355 -6.00 40.47 -18.09
C ARG A 355 -5.47 41.13 -16.82
N LYS A 356 -5.96 42.33 -16.48
CA LYS A 356 -5.54 43.03 -15.26
C LYS A 356 -5.93 42.29 -13.97
N ARG A 357 -7.09 41.64 -13.97
CA ARG A 357 -7.62 40.82 -12.87
C ARG A 357 -7.57 39.34 -13.25
N GLY A 358 -7.21 38.49 -12.29
CA GLY A 358 -7.29 37.04 -12.43
C GLY A 358 -8.70 36.52 -12.22
N TYR A 359 -9.09 35.52 -13.00
CA TYR A 359 -10.33 34.77 -12.82
C TYR A 359 -10.27 33.46 -13.59
N PHE A 360 -11.10 32.52 -13.15
CA PHE A 360 -11.50 31.31 -13.85
C PHE A 360 -12.92 31.47 -14.40
N ASP A 361 -13.18 30.94 -15.60
CA ASP A 361 -14.50 30.80 -16.17
C ASP A 361 -14.65 29.42 -16.84
N GLY A 362 -15.62 28.64 -16.35
CA GLY A 362 -15.94 27.31 -16.84
C GLY A 362 -17.18 27.22 -17.72
N TYR A 363 -17.91 28.33 -17.91
CA TYR A 363 -19.22 28.37 -18.57
C TYR A 363 -19.14 28.56 -20.09
N ASP A 364 -18.03 29.13 -20.57
CA ASP A 364 -17.75 29.30 -21.99
C ASP A 364 -17.46 27.97 -22.72
N GLU A 365 -17.33 28.02 -24.06
CA GLU A 365 -16.91 26.89 -24.91
C GLU A 365 -15.56 26.31 -24.46
N ASP A 366 -14.63 27.18 -24.08
CA ASP A 366 -13.33 26.84 -23.51
C ASP A 366 -13.32 27.11 -21.99
N LEU A 367 -12.47 26.39 -21.25
CA LEU A 367 -12.10 26.76 -19.89
C LEU A 367 -11.17 27.96 -19.94
N VAL A 368 -11.55 29.09 -19.36
CA VAL A 368 -10.75 30.31 -19.39
C VAL A 368 -10.03 30.48 -18.06
N ILE A 369 -8.70 30.63 -18.11
CA ILE A 369 -7.92 31.15 -16.98
C ILE A 369 -7.26 32.46 -17.41
N ALA A 370 -7.65 33.53 -16.74
CA ALA A 370 -7.11 34.86 -16.95
C ALA A 370 -6.10 35.21 -15.87
N THR A 371 -4.93 35.76 -16.24
CA THR A 371 -3.95 36.29 -15.28
C THR A 371 -3.31 37.58 -15.81
N ASN A 372 -2.69 38.37 -14.92
CA ASN A 372 -1.93 39.55 -15.34
C ASN A 372 -0.53 39.24 -15.89
N GLY A 373 -0.09 37.99 -15.81
CA GLY A 373 1.23 37.56 -16.24
C GLY A 373 2.37 37.91 -15.28
N THR A 374 2.08 38.46 -14.09
CA THR A 374 3.11 38.88 -13.10
C THR A 374 2.88 38.30 -11.72
N ARG A 375 1.63 38.18 -11.27
CA ARG A 375 1.28 37.63 -9.95
C ARG A 375 1.35 36.11 -9.97
N LYS A 376 2.40 35.55 -9.35
CA LYS A 376 2.69 34.11 -9.28
C LYS A 376 1.62 33.27 -8.59
N THR A 377 0.76 33.87 -7.76
CA THR A 377 -0.25 33.13 -6.99
C THR A 377 -1.53 32.85 -7.75
N THR A 378 -1.87 33.72 -8.71
CA THR A 378 -3.07 33.59 -9.55
C THR A 378 -3.18 32.21 -10.23
N PRO A 379 -2.13 31.70 -10.93
CA PRO A 379 -2.22 30.37 -11.56
C PRO A 379 -2.60 29.25 -10.59
N TYR A 380 -2.02 29.23 -9.38
CA TYR A 380 -2.30 28.19 -8.38
C TYR A 380 -3.75 28.26 -7.89
N HIS A 381 -4.27 29.47 -7.70
CA HIS A 381 -5.64 29.73 -7.27
C HIS A 381 -6.67 29.34 -8.34
N GLU A 382 -6.54 29.86 -9.56
CA GLU A 382 -7.53 29.66 -10.63
C GLU A 382 -7.60 28.20 -11.10
N ILE A 383 -6.47 27.47 -11.05
CA ILE A 383 -6.50 26.03 -11.31
C ILE A 383 -7.35 25.31 -10.25
N GLY A 384 -7.33 25.75 -8.99
CA GLY A 384 -8.20 25.19 -7.96
C GLY A 384 -9.69 25.29 -8.31
N HIS A 385 -10.14 26.44 -8.82
CA HIS A 385 -11.52 26.58 -9.31
C HIS A 385 -11.85 25.68 -10.51
N MET A 386 -10.87 25.41 -11.38
CA MET A 386 -11.05 24.42 -12.45
C MET A 386 -11.30 23.01 -11.89
N ILE A 387 -10.65 22.66 -10.78
CA ILE A 387 -10.85 21.37 -10.12
C ILE A 387 -12.20 21.33 -9.37
N GLU A 388 -12.61 22.42 -8.74
CA GLU A 388 -13.93 22.56 -8.11
C GLU A 388 -15.07 22.35 -9.12
N LEU A 389 -14.94 22.90 -10.33
CA LEU A 389 -15.95 22.76 -11.39
C LEU A 389 -16.30 21.30 -11.69
N VAL A 390 -15.31 20.41 -11.69
CA VAL A 390 -15.48 18.98 -12.02
C VAL A 390 -15.66 18.09 -10.79
N ASN A 391 -15.54 18.66 -9.58
CA ASN A 391 -15.63 17.94 -8.30
C ASN A 391 -16.64 18.59 -7.35
N PRO A 392 -17.95 18.34 -7.50
CA PRO A 392 -18.96 18.88 -6.59
C PRO A 392 -18.78 18.43 -5.13
N ASP A 393 -18.19 17.25 -4.91
CA ASP A 393 -17.88 16.75 -3.57
C ASP A 393 -16.74 17.52 -2.88
N LEU A 394 -15.78 18.06 -3.65
CA LEU A 394 -14.78 18.98 -3.10
C LEU A 394 -15.50 20.23 -2.56
N VAL A 395 -16.33 20.86 -3.39
CA VAL A 395 -17.09 22.06 -2.99
C VAL A 395 -17.99 21.79 -1.77
N ARG A 396 -18.63 20.60 -1.74
CA ARG A 396 -19.42 20.15 -0.57
C ARG A 396 -18.56 20.09 0.69
N LEU A 397 -17.36 19.52 0.62
CA LEU A 397 -16.44 19.38 1.75
C LEU A 397 -15.92 20.73 2.24
N GLU A 398 -15.55 21.62 1.33
CA GLU A 398 -15.10 22.97 1.65
C GLU A 398 -16.17 23.75 2.42
N LYS A 399 -17.41 23.73 1.91
CA LYS A 399 -18.56 24.37 2.56
C LYS A 399 -18.85 23.74 3.92
N ALA A 400 -18.86 22.40 4.00
CA ALA A 400 -19.07 21.70 5.27
C ALA A 400 -17.98 22.03 6.30
N TRP A 401 -16.73 22.25 5.88
CA TRP A 401 -15.65 22.66 6.77
C TRP A 401 -15.85 24.09 7.28
N VAL A 402 -16.19 25.04 6.39
CA VAL A 402 -16.50 26.42 6.78
C VAL A 402 -17.70 26.45 7.72
N ASP A 403 -18.79 25.77 7.40
CA ASP A 403 -20.00 25.70 8.23
C ASP A 403 -19.71 25.12 9.62
N LYS A 404 -18.89 24.07 9.70
CA LYS A 404 -18.50 23.49 10.99
C LYS A 404 -17.73 24.49 11.85
N ARG A 405 -16.84 25.27 11.26
CA ARG A 405 -16.03 26.26 11.99
C ARG A 405 -16.82 27.52 12.38
N THR A 406 -17.82 27.87 11.57
CA THR A 406 -18.58 29.13 11.69
C THR A 406 -20.00 28.94 12.22
N ALA A 407 -20.31 27.78 12.82
CA ALA A 407 -21.67 27.38 13.18
C ALA A 407 -22.46 28.40 14.03
N ASN A 408 -21.76 29.26 14.78
CA ASN A 408 -22.34 30.27 15.67
C ASN A 408 -22.06 31.72 15.22
N GLU A 409 -21.65 31.93 13.97
CA GLU A 409 -21.27 33.25 13.45
C GLU A 409 -22.29 33.80 12.45
N ALA A 410 -22.52 35.12 12.52
CA ALA A 410 -23.27 35.84 11.49
C ALA A 410 -22.34 36.31 10.36
N GLU A 411 -22.90 36.46 9.17
CA GLU A 411 -22.19 37.04 8.03
C GLU A 411 -21.83 38.51 8.28
N VAL A 412 -20.64 38.91 7.83
CA VAL A 412 -20.13 40.28 7.91
C VAL A 412 -19.66 40.74 6.55
N ARG A 413 -19.75 42.04 6.26
CA ARG A 413 -19.29 42.58 4.98
C ARG A 413 -17.77 42.62 4.94
N LEU A 414 -17.18 42.16 3.85
CA LEU A 414 -15.72 42.24 3.64
C LEU A 414 -15.23 43.68 3.66
N LYS A 415 -16.05 44.63 3.21
CA LYS A 415 -15.73 46.06 3.24
C LYS A 415 -15.70 46.65 4.65
N ASP A 416 -16.41 46.06 5.61
CA ASP A 416 -16.37 46.51 7.01
C ASP A 416 -15.07 46.06 7.69
N ILE A 417 -14.56 44.89 7.28
CA ILE A 417 -13.27 44.34 7.72
C ILE A 417 -12.11 45.07 7.01
N PHE A 418 -12.24 45.32 5.70
CA PHE A 418 -11.21 45.92 4.85
C PHE A 418 -11.74 47.19 4.15
N PRO A 419 -11.82 48.35 4.85
CA PRO A 419 -12.46 49.55 4.32
C PRO A 419 -11.86 50.10 3.02
N SER A 420 -10.55 49.94 2.84
CA SER A 420 -9.79 50.45 1.69
C SER A 420 -9.63 49.43 0.56
N SER A 421 -10.38 48.33 0.60
CA SER A 421 -10.35 47.28 -0.42
C SER A 421 -11.27 47.59 -1.60
N ASN A 422 -11.07 46.85 -2.71
CA ASN A 422 -11.93 46.90 -3.89
C ASN A 422 -13.16 45.98 -3.77
N TYR A 423 -13.48 45.46 -2.58
CA TYR A 423 -14.66 44.60 -2.40
C TYR A 423 -15.96 45.37 -2.63
N GLY A 424 -16.93 44.69 -3.23
CA GLY A 424 -18.28 45.18 -3.40
C GLY A 424 -18.97 45.46 -2.05
N ILE A 425 -19.91 46.40 -2.04
CA ILE A 425 -20.64 46.78 -0.81
C ILE A 425 -21.54 45.63 -0.29
N GLY A 426 -21.96 44.73 -1.18
CA GLY A 426 -22.76 43.55 -0.85
C GLY A 426 -21.95 42.26 -0.62
N GLU A 427 -20.61 42.29 -0.72
CA GLU A 427 -19.81 41.09 -0.50
C GLU A 427 -19.71 40.77 1.00
N VAL A 428 -20.25 39.62 1.39
CA VAL A 428 -20.27 39.12 2.76
C VAL A 428 -19.41 37.87 2.91
N THR A 429 -19.00 37.59 4.14
CA THR A 429 -18.25 36.39 4.52
C THR A 429 -18.56 35.98 5.95
N LYS A 430 -18.35 34.71 6.29
CA LYS A 430 -18.24 34.26 7.67
C LYS A 430 -16.79 34.41 8.12
N LYS A 431 -16.55 35.26 9.13
CA LYS A 431 -15.20 35.77 9.40
C LYS A 431 -14.27 34.70 9.97
N ASP A 432 -14.72 34.00 11.01
CA ASP A 432 -13.94 33.11 11.89
C ASP A 432 -12.54 33.66 12.23
N ASP A 433 -11.69 32.81 12.82
CA ASP A 433 -10.26 33.05 13.00
C ASP A 433 -9.40 32.54 11.83
N PHE A 434 -9.98 32.43 10.62
CA PHE A 434 -9.25 32.05 9.40
C PHE A 434 -8.01 32.92 9.14
N ILE A 435 -7.04 32.40 8.38
CA ILE A 435 -5.88 33.18 7.91
C ILE A 435 -6.27 34.34 6.98
N SER A 436 -7.44 34.24 6.33
CA SER A 436 -8.14 35.34 5.69
C SER A 436 -9.65 35.16 5.81
N PRO A 437 -10.41 36.21 6.16
CA PRO A 437 -11.86 36.19 6.07
C PRO A 437 -12.39 35.85 4.68
N TYR A 438 -11.57 35.94 3.63
CA TYR A 438 -11.98 35.55 2.28
C TYR A 438 -12.32 34.06 2.15
N ILE A 439 -11.75 33.19 3.00
CA ILE A 439 -12.01 31.75 3.04
C ILE A 439 -13.48 31.43 3.37
N GLY A 440 -14.13 32.26 4.19
CA GLY A 440 -15.53 32.07 4.59
C GLY A 440 -16.56 32.57 3.58
N LYS A 441 -16.13 32.94 2.36
CA LYS A 441 -17.01 33.44 1.30
C LYS A 441 -17.70 32.27 0.60
N TYR A 442 -19.03 32.38 0.44
CA TYR A 442 -19.85 31.38 -0.23
C TYR A 442 -20.15 31.74 -1.68
N TYR A 443 -20.01 30.77 -2.57
CA TYR A 443 -20.61 30.79 -3.91
C TYR A 443 -21.55 29.58 -4.08
N SER A 444 -22.44 29.62 -5.07
CA SER A 444 -23.34 28.50 -5.39
C SER A 444 -22.57 27.22 -5.72
N ASP A 445 -21.48 27.36 -6.45
CA ASP A 445 -20.77 26.32 -7.21
C ASP A 445 -19.28 26.25 -6.89
N ALA A 446 -18.79 27.10 -5.98
CA ALA A 446 -17.39 27.16 -5.57
C ALA A 446 -17.24 27.56 -4.10
N ALA A 447 -16.02 27.44 -3.58
CA ALA A 447 -15.58 28.01 -2.31
C ALA A 447 -14.18 28.61 -2.47
N GLU A 448 -13.70 29.33 -1.45
CA GLU A 448 -12.34 29.91 -1.46
C GLU A 448 -11.39 29.10 -0.57
N VAL A 449 -11.78 27.89 -0.14
CA VAL A 449 -11.02 27.14 0.86
C VAL A 449 -9.84 26.47 0.18
N PHE A 450 -10.10 25.67 -0.85
CA PHE A 450 -9.10 24.89 -1.56
C PHE A 450 -8.16 25.76 -2.37
N THR A 451 -8.69 26.72 -3.13
CA THR A 451 -7.90 27.67 -3.93
C THR A 451 -6.91 28.49 -3.08
N MET A 452 -7.36 29.00 -1.93
CA MET A 452 -6.51 29.73 -0.98
C MET A 452 -5.47 28.81 -0.34
N GLY A 453 -5.83 27.56 -0.07
CA GLY A 453 -4.92 26.54 0.41
C GLY A 453 -3.79 26.26 -0.57
N LEU A 454 -4.13 26.01 -1.83
CA LEU A 454 -3.17 25.70 -2.88
C LEU A 454 -2.14 26.83 -3.08
N GLN A 455 -2.59 28.08 -3.20
CA GLN A 455 -1.65 29.21 -3.29
C GLN A 455 -0.79 29.34 -2.01
N GLY A 456 -1.36 29.04 -0.84
CA GLY A 456 -0.65 29.10 0.44
C GLY A 456 0.44 28.04 0.58
N ILE A 457 0.24 26.84 0.01
CA ILE A 457 1.22 25.74 0.04
C ILE A 457 2.36 25.98 -0.94
N PHE A 458 2.06 26.39 -2.18
CA PHE A 458 3.05 26.36 -3.26
C PHE A 458 3.74 27.70 -3.53
N VAL A 459 3.28 28.79 -2.92
CA VAL A 459 3.88 30.12 -3.09
C VAL A 459 4.39 30.65 -1.76
N PRO A 460 5.72 30.61 -1.52
CA PRO A 460 6.30 30.92 -0.20
C PRO A 460 6.10 32.37 0.24
N GLU A 461 6.01 33.29 -0.72
CA GLU A 461 5.79 34.71 -0.45
C GLU A 461 4.32 35.07 -0.18
N GLU A 462 3.38 34.14 -0.34
CA GLU A 462 1.97 34.44 -0.14
C GLU A 462 1.70 34.78 1.33
N ARG A 463 0.95 35.87 1.52
CA ARG A 463 0.56 36.41 2.80
C ARG A 463 -0.91 36.81 2.72
N PHE A 464 -1.70 36.29 3.65
CA PHE A 464 -3.14 36.43 3.69
C PHE A 464 -3.51 37.56 4.64
N ALA A 465 -4.25 38.55 4.14
CA ALA A 465 -4.78 39.61 4.99
C ALA A 465 -5.87 39.02 5.91
N LYS A 466 -5.57 38.96 7.21
CA LYS A 466 -6.50 38.46 8.25
C LYS A 466 -7.40 39.57 8.79
N SER A 467 -6.81 40.74 9.06
CA SER A 467 -7.56 41.89 9.57
C SER A 467 -6.88 43.21 9.19
N PHE A 468 -7.61 44.31 9.38
CA PHE A 468 -7.10 45.66 9.18
C PHE A 468 -7.31 46.48 10.45
N ASP A 469 -6.23 47.03 11.00
CA ASP A 469 -6.28 47.89 12.16
C ASP A 469 -6.53 49.35 11.72
N LYS A 470 -7.72 49.86 12.05
CA LYS A 470 -8.14 51.23 11.73
C LYS A 470 -7.34 52.30 12.49
N LYS A 471 -6.70 51.95 13.62
CA LYS A 471 -5.89 52.90 14.41
C LYS A 471 -4.50 53.08 13.80
N THR A 472 -3.87 51.99 13.39
CA THR A 472 -2.51 52.01 12.82
C THR A 472 -2.50 52.06 11.29
N TRP A 473 -3.65 51.87 10.65
CA TRP A 473 -3.82 51.81 9.19
C TRP A 473 -2.99 50.70 8.53
N LYS A 474 -2.80 49.59 9.24
CA LYS A 474 -1.99 48.44 8.79
C LYS A 474 -2.83 47.17 8.70
N TYR A 475 -2.45 46.31 7.75
CA TYR A 475 -2.99 44.96 7.63
C TYR A 475 -2.19 44.01 8.52
N ASP A 476 -2.90 43.12 9.21
CA ASP A 476 -2.33 41.91 9.82
C ASP A 476 -2.31 40.80 8.78
N TYR A 477 -1.13 40.20 8.59
CA TYR A 477 -0.90 39.18 7.58
C TYR A 477 -0.54 37.85 8.23
N LYS A 478 -1.13 36.77 7.69
CA LYS A 478 -0.90 35.39 8.08
C LYS A 478 -0.38 34.55 6.93
N THR A 479 0.16 33.40 7.26
CA THR A 479 0.58 32.34 6.36
C THR A 479 -0.34 31.13 6.56
N ILE A 480 -0.28 30.16 5.65
CA ILE A 480 -1.02 28.91 5.84
C ILE A 480 -0.63 28.16 7.13
N ASN A 481 0.60 28.33 7.60
CA ASN A 481 1.09 27.72 8.84
C ASN A 481 0.45 28.30 10.12
N ASP A 482 -0.16 29.48 10.04
CA ASP A 482 -0.85 30.11 11.18
C ASP A 482 -2.21 29.45 11.48
N ASP A 483 -2.70 28.56 10.60
CA ASP A 483 -3.89 27.74 10.80
C ASP A 483 -3.59 26.27 10.48
N PRO A 484 -3.04 25.51 11.44
CA PRO A 484 -2.65 24.11 11.22
C PRO A 484 -3.82 23.21 10.83
N GLU A 485 -5.04 23.49 11.28
CA GLU A 485 -6.20 22.71 10.87
C GLU A 485 -6.49 22.91 9.39
N PHE A 486 -6.52 24.16 8.93
CA PHE A 486 -6.68 24.50 7.51
C PHE A 486 -5.56 23.88 6.66
N LEU A 487 -4.29 24.02 7.05
CA LEU A 487 -3.17 23.39 6.34
C LEU A 487 -3.38 21.87 6.18
N ASN A 488 -3.73 21.19 7.26
CA ASN A 488 -3.97 19.75 7.22
C ASN A 488 -5.19 19.39 6.36
N PHE A 489 -6.25 20.21 6.38
CA PHE A 489 -7.39 20.00 5.50
C PHE A 489 -6.98 20.05 4.02
N ILE A 490 -6.20 21.06 3.64
CA ILE A 490 -5.72 21.24 2.26
C ILE A 490 -4.78 20.12 1.85
N ILE A 491 -3.85 19.68 2.71
CA ILE A 491 -2.98 18.53 2.44
C ILE A 491 -3.82 17.27 2.17
N GLY A 492 -4.87 17.04 2.98
CA GLY A 492 -5.77 15.91 2.81
C GLY A 492 -6.56 15.97 1.50
N LEU A 493 -7.09 17.14 1.13
CA LEU A 493 -7.77 17.35 -0.15
C LEU A 493 -6.81 17.14 -1.32
N PHE A 494 -5.59 17.70 -1.23
CA PHE A 494 -4.59 17.64 -2.29
C PHE A 494 -4.20 16.20 -2.67
N VAL A 495 -4.13 15.28 -1.71
CA VAL A 495 -3.80 13.87 -1.99
C VAL A 495 -5.00 13.03 -2.43
N LYS A 496 -6.22 13.57 -2.37
CA LYS A 496 -7.45 12.81 -2.63
C LYS A 496 -8.22 13.25 -3.88
N VAL A 497 -8.25 14.55 -4.17
CA VAL A 497 -9.15 15.17 -5.17
C VAL A 497 -8.65 15.07 -6.61
#